data_AF-A0A523RT32-F1
#
_entry.id   AF-A0A523RT32-F1
#
_cell.length_a   1.000
_cell.length_b   1.000
_cell.length_c   1.000
_cell.angle_alpha   90.00
_cell.angle_beta   90.00
_cell.angle_gamma   90.00
#
_symmetry.space_group_name_H-M   'P 1'
#
loop_
_entity.id
_entity.type
_entity.pdbx_description
1 polymer ?
#
loop_
_entity_poly.entity_id
_entity_poly.type
_entity_poly.pdbx_seq_one_letter_code
_entity_poly.pdbx_strand_id
1 'polypeptide(L)'
;MLEKILTEKFRRTLKMIFTDITNQQDRRDEQEFSKDEDRIKENLLDTIDQFPSDILLEQDFRLAAVDGSGTDSLMTLDDIRVHLLSTSAIVLDTNTHSENLFAPLDRETMEDELGEQPQIDGHWHSGVRNDARTKLSDSLANIYPLKDIAALTLPFFRDYTDGQISSFSDFTGTDFEEYVPRLRDMESLISREQYLTNPAVHEELRKTSEYAGIRKILTSDLRPKYIFIDGAMSVFIHHVRHYPSMPSGFMLRELCALARQKNVILCAVSKNHTIPFAHRIAKMARDKFGEGAKWFCQLPCKDDPGGGLHI
;
A
#
# COMPACT_ATOMS: atom_id res chain seq x y z
N MET A 1 43.12 -11.40 10.19
CA MET A 1 42.21 -12.49 10.64
C MET A 1 40.90 -12.53 9.83
N LEU A 2 40.36 -11.39 9.37
CA LEU A 2 39.22 -11.30 8.44
C LEU A 2 39.48 -11.87 7.02
N GLU A 3 40.72 -11.80 6.51
CA GLU A 3 41.07 -12.36 5.19
C GLU A 3 40.99 -13.90 5.12
N LYS A 4 41.05 -14.60 6.27
CA LYS A 4 40.85 -16.05 6.34
C LYS A 4 39.36 -16.45 6.36
N ILE A 5 38.44 -15.52 6.65
CA ILE A 5 37.00 -15.77 6.75
C ILE A 5 36.32 -15.60 5.36
N LEU A 6 36.91 -14.83 4.46
CA LEU A 6 36.38 -14.55 3.11
C LEU A 6 37.15 -15.28 2.01
N THR A 7 37.46 -16.56 2.20
CA THR A 7 38.05 -17.38 1.12
C THR A 7 37.11 -17.43 -0.09
N GLU A 8 37.66 -17.53 -1.30
CA GLU A 8 36.87 -17.65 -2.53
C GLU A 8 35.88 -18.81 -2.47
N LYS A 9 36.26 -19.89 -1.77
CA LYS A 9 35.40 -21.04 -1.46
C LYS A 9 34.17 -20.64 -0.64
N PHE A 10 34.33 -19.85 0.43
CA PHE A 10 33.22 -19.36 1.25
C PHE A 10 32.27 -18.46 0.43
N ARG A 11 32.81 -17.57 -0.41
CA ARG A 11 31.99 -16.73 -1.31
C ARG A 11 31.21 -17.55 -2.34
N ARG A 12 31.81 -18.61 -2.91
CA ARG A 12 31.12 -19.54 -3.83
C ARG A 12 30.03 -20.34 -3.12
N THR A 13 30.28 -20.81 -1.91
CA THR A 13 29.27 -21.52 -1.10
C THR A 13 28.11 -20.60 -0.74
N LEU A 14 28.35 -19.36 -0.32
CA LEU A 14 27.29 -18.39 -0.08
C LEU A 14 26.49 -18.11 -1.34
N LYS A 15 27.15 -17.89 -2.49
CA LYS A 15 26.44 -17.72 -3.77
C LYS A 15 25.54 -18.91 -4.09
N MET A 16 26.03 -20.15 -3.97
CA MET A 16 25.20 -21.34 -4.20
C MET A 16 24.02 -21.41 -3.23
N ILE A 17 24.23 -21.15 -1.93
CA ILE A 17 23.15 -21.16 -0.95
C ILE A 17 22.11 -20.08 -1.27
N PHE A 18 22.53 -18.86 -1.60
CA PHE A 18 21.59 -17.81 -2.00
C PHE A 18 20.85 -18.17 -3.28
N THR A 19 21.52 -18.73 -4.29
CA THR A 19 20.88 -19.22 -5.51
C THR A 19 19.88 -20.34 -5.22
N ASP A 20 20.21 -21.28 -4.33
CA ASP A 20 19.29 -22.36 -3.93
C ASP A 20 18.08 -21.82 -3.15
N ILE A 21 18.28 -20.85 -2.25
CA ILE A 21 17.20 -20.17 -1.54
C ILE A 21 16.28 -19.45 -2.53
N THR A 22 16.85 -18.68 -3.47
CA THR A 22 16.08 -17.99 -4.53
C THR A 22 15.31 -19.01 -5.38
N ASN A 23 15.96 -20.09 -5.83
CA ASN A 23 15.29 -21.14 -6.61
C ASN A 23 14.16 -21.84 -5.84
N GLN A 24 14.31 -22.01 -4.53
CA GLN A 24 13.25 -22.58 -3.68
C GLN A 24 12.09 -21.60 -3.45
N GLN A 25 12.39 -20.31 -3.27
CA GLN A 25 11.39 -19.25 -3.21
C GLN A 25 10.63 -19.17 -4.54
N ASP A 26 11.33 -19.09 -5.67
CA ASP A 26 10.73 -19.03 -7.00
C ASP A 26 9.82 -20.24 -7.27
N ARG A 27 10.24 -21.45 -6.89
CA ARG A 27 9.40 -22.66 -7.04
C ARG A 27 8.15 -22.64 -6.17
N ARG A 28 8.27 -22.12 -4.94
CA ARG A 28 7.13 -22.01 -4.02
C ARG A 28 6.15 -20.97 -4.53
N ASP A 29 6.65 -19.81 -4.94
CA ASP A 29 5.84 -18.73 -5.48
C ASP A 29 5.17 -19.17 -6.79
N GLU A 30 5.85 -19.96 -7.63
CA GLU A 30 5.29 -20.58 -8.84
C GLU A 30 4.15 -21.56 -8.53
N GLN A 31 4.28 -22.36 -7.47
CA GLN A 31 3.23 -23.30 -7.03
C GLN A 31 2.01 -22.56 -6.48
N GLU A 32 2.20 -21.46 -5.76
CA GLU A 32 1.10 -20.62 -5.28
C GLU A 32 0.43 -19.87 -6.43
N PHE A 33 1.19 -19.26 -7.35
CA PHE A 33 0.64 -18.61 -8.55
C PHE A 33 -0.16 -19.58 -9.42
N SER A 34 0.30 -20.84 -9.55
CA SER A 34 -0.42 -21.86 -10.33
C SER A 34 -1.83 -22.11 -9.79
N LYS A 35 -2.11 -21.87 -8.51
CA LYS A 35 -3.46 -21.99 -7.91
C LYS A 35 -4.37 -20.84 -8.34
N ASP A 36 -3.80 -19.69 -8.63
CA ASP A 36 -4.52 -18.48 -9.07
C ASP A 36 -4.61 -18.35 -10.59
N GLU A 37 -3.80 -19.08 -11.36
CA GLU A 37 -3.69 -18.90 -12.82
C GLU A 37 -5.04 -19.08 -13.54
N ASP A 38 -5.80 -20.12 -13.20
CA ASP A 38 -7.13 -20.36 -13.78
C ASP A 38 -8.11 -19.27 -13.35
N ARG A 39 -8.10 -18.88 -12.06
CA ARG A 39 -8.95 -17.77 -11.57
C ARG A 39 -8.62 -16.45 -12.26
N ILE A 40 -7.34 -16.15 -12.49
CA ILE A 40 -6.93 -14.94 -13.20
C ILE A 40 -7.45 -14.98 -14.63
N LYS A 41 -7.25 -16.09 -15.35
CA LYS A 41 -7.67 -16.21 -16.74
C LYS A 41 -9.19 -16.20 -16.93
N GLU A 42 -9.90 -16.95 -16.09
CA GLU A 42 -11.33 -17.20 -16.24
C GLU A 42 -12.20 -16.17 -15.52
N ASN A 43 -11.77 -15.63 -14.38
CA ASN A 43 -12.60 -14.69 -13.60
C ASN A 43 -12.06 -13.26 -13.71
N LEU A 44 -10.76 -13.03 -13.45
CA LEU A 44 -10.22 -11.67 -13.38
C LEU A 44 -10.15 -11.01 -14.76
N LEU A 45 -9.64 -11.72 -15.77
CA LEU A 45 -9.54 -11.18 -17.13
C LEU A 45 -10.92 -11.02 -17.79
N ASP A 46 -11.97 -11.68 -17.32
CA ASP A 46 -13.33 -11.47 -17.85
C ASP A 46 -13.98 -10.20 -17.29
N THR A 47 -13.49 -9.71 -16.14
CA THR A 47 -13.93 -8.44 -15.53
C THR A 47 -13.15 -7.20 -16.00
N ILE A 48 -12.19 -7.35 -16.90
CA ILE A 48 -11.40 -6.21 -17.40
C ILE A 48 -12.17 -5.48 -18.49
N ASP A 49 -12.50 -4.23 -18.20
CA ASP A 49 -12.99 -3.29 -19.19
C ASP A 49 -11.85 -2.81 -20.08
N GLN A 50 -11.96 -3.04 -21.39
CA GLN A 50 -11.04 -2.49 -22.37
C GLN A 50 -11.43 -1.05 -22.69
N PHE A 51 -10.45 -0.14 -22.62
CA PHE A 51 -10.63 1.24 -23.02
C PHE A 51 -9.75 1.56 -24.23
N PRO A 52 -10.34 1.74 -25.42
CA PRO A 52 -9.65 2.31 -26.56
C PRO A 52 -9.02 3.66 -26.23
N SER A 53 -7.82 3.89 -26.75
CA SER A 53 -7.01 5.08 -26.45
C SER A 53 -7.52 6.37 -27.09
N ASP A 54 -8.50 6.27 -27.98
CA ASP A 54 -9.08 7.34 -28.81
C ASP A 54 -10.52 7.71 -28.42
N ILE A 55 -11.06 7.15 -27.33
CA ILE A 55 -12.38 7.50 -26.83
C ILE A 55 -12.38 8.90 -26.22
N LEU A 56 -13.31 9.73 -26.68
CA LEU A 56 -13.75 10.94 -25.99
C LEU A 56 -14.77 10.55 -24.93
N LEU A 57 -14.54 10.96 -23.69
CA LEU A 57 -15.46 10.68 -22.59
C LEU A 57 -16.67 11.59 -22.69
N GLU A 58 -17.88 11.10 -22.41
CA GLU A 58 -19.08 11.95 -22.42
C GLU A 58 -19.08 13.03 -21.33
N GLN A 59 -18.37 12.76 -20.23
CA GLN A 59 -18.22 13.66 -19.08
C GLN A 59 -16.79 13.61 -18.58
N ASP A 60 -16.24 14.79 -18.35
CA ASP A 60 -14.95 14.93 -17.67
C ASP A 60 -15.08 14.56 -16.19
N PHE A 61 -13.99 14.02 -15.63
CA PHE A 61 -13.89 13.65 -14.23
C PHE A 61 -12.53 14.04 -13.67
N ARG A 62 -12.42 14.02 -12.34
CA ARG A 62 -11.17 14.34 -11.65
C ARG A 62 -10.32 13.10 -11.40
N LEU A 63 -9.03 13.28 -11.56
CA LEU A 63 -7.97 12.34 -11.21
C LEU A 63 -7.13 12.97 -10.12
N ALA A 64 -6.72 12.18 -9.13
CA ALA A 64 -5.72 12.62 -8.18
C ALA A 64 -4.53 11.67 -8.17
N ALA A 65 -3.35 12.17 -7.84
CA ALA A 65 -2.18 11.34 -7.54
C ALA A 65 -1.49 11.86 -6.30
N VAL A 66 -1.04 10.95 -5.43
CA VAL A 66 -0.26 11.27 -4.23
C VAL A 66 1.07 10.51 -4.32
N ASP A 67 2.15 11.25 -4.15
CA ASP A 67 3.52 10.73 -4.13
C ASP A 67 4.23 11.20 -2.85
N GLY A 68 4.80 10.24 -2.12
CA GLY A 68 5.62 10.44 -0.95
C GLY A 68 7.07 10.07 -1.26
N SER A 69 7.93 11.08 -1.26
CA SER A 69 9.38 10.92 -1.34
C SER A 69 10.04 11.19 0.01
N GLY A 70 11.25 10.69 0.20
CA GLY A 70 11.96 10.89 1.46
C GLY A 70 13.42 10.47 1.39
N THR A 71 14.18 10.88 2.41
CA THR A 71 15.55 10.41 2.65
C THR A 71 15.64 9.86 4.07
N ASP A 72 16.11 8.61 4.19
CA ASP A 72 16.20 7.88 5.46
C ASP A 72 17.40 8.27 6.32
N SER A 73 18.32 9.07 5.77
CA SER A 73 19.63 9.35 6.34
C SER A 73 20.05 10.80 6.09
N LEU A 74 19.14 11.77 6.22
CA LEU A 74 19.46 13.19 5.98
C LEU A 74 20.58 13.66 6.91
N MET A 75 20.52 13.24 8.17
CA MET A 75 21.56 13.49 9.16
C MET A 75 21.59 12.34 10.17
N THR A 76 22.81 12.01 10.63
CA THR A 76 23.03 11.11 11.76
C THR A 76 23.74 11.91 12.85
N LEU A 77 23.16 11.92 14.04
CA LEU A 77 23.79 12.49 15.23
C LEU A 77 23.84 11.40 16.29
N ASP A 78 25.02 10.81 16.48
CA ASP A 78 25.24 9.60 17.27
C ASP A 78 24.29 8.44 16.86
N ASP A 79 23.44 7.99 17.77
CA ASP A 79 22.44 6.94 17.56
C ASP A 79 21.10 7.49 17.04
N ILE A 80 20.97 8.80 16.81
CA ILE A 80 19.76 9.45 16.31
C ILE A 80 19.82 9.58 14.79
N ARG A 81 18.76 9.10 14.13
CA ARG A 81 18.52 9.24 12.69
C ARG A 81 17.37 10.20 12.46
N VAL A 82 17.53 11.11 11.51
CA VAL A 82 16.49 12.06 11.09
C VAL A 82 15.96 11.65 9.73
N HIS A 83 14.65 11.43 9.66
CA HIS A 83 13.90 11.17 8.45
C HIS A 83 13.21 12.45 8.01
N LEU A 84 13.40 12.81 6.74
CA LEU A 84 12.67 13.89 6.11
C LEU A 84 11.79 13.29 5.01
N LEU A 85 10.51 13.64 5.04
CA LEU A 85 9.50 13.18 4.11
C LEU A 85 8.89 14.39 3.42
N SER A 86 8.59 14.23 2.14
CA SER A 86 7.79 15.17 1.37
C SER A 86 6.65 14.42 0.71
N THR A 87 5.42 14.85 0.96
CA THR A 87 4.24 14.29 0.29
C THR A 87 3.55 15.38 -0.50
N SER A 88 3.26 15.10 -1.76
CA SER A 88 2.58 16.02 -2.65
C SER A 88 1.36 15.34 -3.26
N ALA A 89 0.28 16.10 -3.37
CA ALA A 89 -0.91 15.73 -4.12
C ALA A 89 -1.07 16.61 -5.36
N ILE A 90 -1.45 16.00 -6.46
CA ILE A 90 -1.95 16.70 -7.65
C ILE A 90 -3.36 16.23 -7.96
N VAL A 91 -4.24 17.14 -8.34
CA VAL A 91 -5.57 16.82 -8.88
C VAL A 91 -5.71 17.46 -10.25
N LEU A 92 -6.18 16.67 -11.21
CA LEU A 92 -6.34 17.04 -12.61
C LEU A 92 -7.80 16.80 -12.99
N ASP A 93 -8.41 17.74 -13.70
CA ASP A 93 -9.60 17.48 -14.50
C ASP A 93 -9.16 16.80 -15.79
N THR A 94 -9.81 15.70 -16.17
CA THR A 94 -9.77 15.25 -17.56
C THR A 94 -10.41 16.33 -18.41
N ASN A 95 -9.89 16.57 -19.60
CA ASN A 95 -10.49 17.53 -20.51
C ASN A 95 -10.42 16.96 -21.92
N THR A 96 -11.06 15.79 -22.07
CA THR A 96 -10.90 14.94 -23.27
C THR A 96 -11.46 15.59 -24.53
N HIS A 97 -12.37 16.55 -24.39
CA HIS A 97 -12.93 17.34 -25.48
C HIS A 97 -12.06 18.51 -25.94
N SER A 98 -10.98 18.84 -25.22
CA SER A 98 -10.03 19.89 -25.61
C SER A 98 -8.73 19.32 -26.17
N GLU A 99 -7.91 20.17 -26.79
CA GLU A 99 -6.54 19.80 -27.19
C GLU A 99 -5.60 19.52 -26.00
N ASN A 100 -6.02 19.84 -24.77
CA ASN A 100 -5.24 19.60 -23.56
C ASN A 100 -5.93 18.55 -22.67
N LEU A 101 -5.51 17.30 -22.77
CA LEU A 101 -6.17 16.14 -22.15
C LEU A 101 -6.25 16.20 -20.61
N PHE A 102 -5.40 17.01 -19.96
CA PHE A 102 -5.39 17.18 -18.51
C PHE A 102 -5.20 18.64 -18.13
N ALA A 103 -6.06 19.14 -17.24
CA ALA A 103 -5.96 20.47 -16.65
C ALA A 103 -5.76 20.34 -15.12
N PRO A 104 -4.66 20.84 -14.54
CA PRO A 104 -4.52 20.84 -13.09
C PRO A 104 -5.55 21.77 -12.46
N LEU A 105 -6.09 21.37 -11.30
CA LEU A 105 -6.84 22.30 -10.46
C LEU A 105 -5.94 23.45 -10.02
N ASP A 106 -6.55 24.61 -9.82
CA ASP A 106 -5.81 25.76 -9.30
C ASP A 106 -5.29 25.50 -7.89
N ARG A 107 -4.19 26.17 -7.56
CA ARG A 107 -3.46 25.96 -6.31
C ARG A 107 -4.28 26.37 -5.08
N GLU A 108 -5.09 27.41 -5.20
CA GLU A 108 -5.90 27.93 -4.08
C GLU A 108 -6.93 26.89 -3.66
N THR A 109 -7.69 26.33 -4.61
CA THR A 109 -8.62 25.22 -4.36
C THR A 109 -7.92 24.00 -3.75
N MET A 110 -6.72 23.66 -4.23
CA MET A 110 -5.94 22.53 -3.71
C MET A 110 -5.47 22.76 -2.27
N GLU A 111 -4.94 23.95 -1.96
CA GLU A 111 -4.41 24.27 -0.63
C GLU A 111 -5.53 24.50 0.40
N ASP A 112 -6.70 25.00 -0.01
CA ASP A 112 -7.88 25.11 0.84
C ASP A 112 -8.37 23.74 1.33
N GLU A 113 -8.36 22.73 0.45
CA GLU A 113 -8.85 21.39 0.75
C GLU A 113 -7.80 20.49 1.40
N LEU A 114 -6.53 20.59 0.99
CA LEU A 114 -5.47 19.66 1.39
C LEU A 114 -4.41 20.28 2.30
N GLY A 115 -4.38 21.60 2.44
CA GLY A 115 -3.29 22.37 3.04
C GLY A 115 -2.12 22.59 2.08
N GLU A 116 -1.13 23.37 2.51
CA GLU A 116 0.08 23.69 1.75
C GLU A 116 0.75 22.44 1.15
N GLN A 117 1.16 22.53 -0.12
CA GLN A 117 1.82 21.46 -0.87
C GLN A 117 3.20 21.91 -1.39
N PRO A 118 4.24 21.05 -1.35
CA PRO A 118 4.26 19.73 -0.71
C PRO A 118 4.27 19.82 0.82
N GLN A 119 3.67 18.84 1.48
CA GLN A 119 3.78 18.68 2.93
C GLN A 119 5.15 18.13 3.27
N ILE A 120 5.87 18.81 4.16
CA ILE A 120 7.21 18.42 4.61
C ILE A 120 7.14 18.05 6.08
N ASP A 121 7.47 16.80 6.38
CA ASP A 121 7.46 16.27 7.75
C ASP A 121 8.83 15.71 8.15
N GLY A 122 9.23 16.04 9.37
CA GLY A 122 10.51 15.64 9.96
C GLY A 122 10.31 14.75 11.18
N HIS A 123 10.90 13.57 11.15
CA HIS A 123 10.84 12.59 12.24
C HIS A 123 12.24 12.19 12.67
N TRP A 124 12.39 11.77 13.91
CA TRP A 124 13.68 11.29 14.41
C TRP A 124 13.51 10.03 15.26
N HIS A 125 14.41 9.09 15.07
CA HIS A 125 14.40 7.80 15.76
C HIS A 125 15.77 7.53 16.36
N SER A 126 15.80 6.93 17.56
CA SER A 126 17.05 6.42 18.12
C SER A 126 17.26 4.96 17.74
N GLY A 127 18.51 4.52 17.65
CA GLY A 127 18.88 3.12 17.51
C GLY A 127 18.70 2.28 18.79
N VAL A 128 18.13 2.84 19.86
CA VAL A 128 17.95 2.16 21.14
C VAL A 128 16.80 1.15 21.03
N ARG A 129 17.09 -0.10 21.43
CA ARG A 129 16.13 -1.20 21.44
C ARG A 129 14.94 -0.86 22.35
N ASN A 130 13.71 -1.10 21.88
CA ASN A 130 12.41 -0.73 22.49
C ASN A 130 11.96 0.74 22.33
N ASP A 131 12.84 1.68 21.98
CA ASP A 131 12.44 3.09 21.72
C ASP A 131 11.86 3.27 20.31
N ALA A 132 12.35 2.47 19.34
CA ALA A 132 11.93 2.54 17.95
C ALA A 132 10.43 2.27 17.75
N ARG A 133 9.84 1.35 18.54
CA ARG A 133 8.42 0.99 18.41
C ARG A 133 7.51 2.11 18.88
N THR A 134 7.76 2.64 20.09
CA THR A 134 6.98 3.73 20.67
C THR A 134 7.10 4.99 19.80
N LYS A 135 8.30 5.39 19.39
CA LYS A 135 8.48 6.56 18.52
C LYS A 135 7.86 6.42 17.14
N LEU A 136 7.90 5.20 16.58
CA LEU A 136 7.20 4.94 15.33
C LEU A 136 5.70 5.08 15.55
N SER A 137 5.13 4.47 16.58
CA SER A 137 3.72 4.64 16.92
C SER A 137 3.32 6.12 17.06
N ASP A 138 4.09 6.91 17.80
CA ASP A 138 3.84 8.34 17.99
C ASP A 138 3.90 9.10 16.66
N SER A 139 4.91 8.83 15.83
CA SER A 139 5.06 9.44 14.52
C SER A 139 3.91 9.07 13.58
N LEU A 140 3.48 7.80 13.57
CA LEU A 140 2.35 7.32 12.77
C LEU A 140 1.05 7.97 13.22
N ALA A 141 0.81 8.11 14.52
CA ALA A 141 -0.36 8.77 15.07
C ALA A 141 -0.39 10.29 14.75
N ASN A 142 0.78 10.93 14.66
CA ASN A 142 0.89 12.32 14.27
C ASN A 142 0.62 12.53 12.77
N ILE A 143 1.22 11.71 11.90
CA ILE A 143 1.06 11.80 10.44
C ILE A 143 -0.38 11.44 10.03
N TYR A 144 -0.93 10.39 10.63
CA TYR A 144 -2.23 9.83 10.32
C TYR A 144 -3.16 9.91 11.55
N PRO A 145 -3.66 11.11 11.89
CA PRO A 145 -4.40 11.34 13.12
C PRO A 145 -5.81 10.73 13.03
N LEU A 146 -5.95 9.52 13.56
CA LEU A 146 -7.25 8.89 13.81
C LEU A 146 -7.65 9.02 15.27
N LYS A 147 -8.89 9.47 15.49
CA LYS A 147 -9.47 9.57 16.84
C LYS A 147 -9.86 8.22 17.43
N ASP A 148 -10.15 7.24 16.58
CA ASP A 148 -10.60 5.91 16.96
C ASP A 148 -9.82 4.85 16.19
N ILE A 149 -9.10 4.01 16.92
CA ILE A 149 -8.33 2.89 16.36
C ILE A 149 -9.25 1.83 15.74
N ALA A 150 -10.51 1.71 16.20
CA ALA A 150 -11.47 0.77 15.64
C ALA A 150 -11.76 1.11 14.17
N ALA A 151 -11.80 2.40 13.84
CA ALA A 151 -11.97 2.88 12.47
C ALA A 151 -10.78 2.49 11.57
N LEU A 152 -9.60 2.27 12.15
CA LEU A 152 -8.43 1.78 11.43
C LEU A 152 -8.47 0.26 11.23
N THR A 153 -8.79 -0.50 12.28
CA THR A 153 -8.59 -1.96 12.29
C THR A 153 -9.79 -2.74 11.75
N LEU A 154 -11.01 -2.31 12.07
CA LEU A 154 -12.23 -3.05 11.69
C LEU A 154 -12.48 -3.14 10.18
N PRO A 155 -12.14 -2.14 9.33
CA PRO A 155 -12.27 -2.29 7.88
C PRO A 155 -11.56 -3.53 7.33
N PHE A 156 -10.35 -3.83 7.82
CA PHE A 156 -9.63 -5.05 7.43
C PHE A 156 -10.42 -6.30 7.81
N PHE A 157 -10.86 -6.43 9.06
CA PHE A 157 -11.57 -7.63 9.52
C PHE A 157 -12.92 -7.81 8.86
N ARG A 158 -13.64 -6.70 8.60
CA ARG A 158 -14.90 -6.73 7.87
C ARG A 158 -14.70 -7.30 6.46
N ASP A 159 -13.69 -6.84 5.74
CA ASP A 159 -13.38 -7.36 4.40
C ASP A 159 -12.87 -8.81 4.46
N TYR A 160 -11.97 -9.12 5.40
CA TYR A 160 -11.32 -10.43 5.51
C TYR A 160 -12.27 -11.54 5.96
N THR A 161 -13.26 -11.21 6.79
CA THR A 161 -14.23 -12.18 7.34
C THR A 161 -15.59 -12.11 6.67
N ASP A 162 -15.70 -11.43 5.52
CA ASP A 162 -16.95 -11.23 4.79
C ASP A 162 -18.09 -10.70 5.68
N GLY A 163 -17.77 -9.68 6.47
CA GLY A 163 -18.72 -8.99 7.35
C GLY A 163 -19.00 -9.66 8.70
N GLN A 164 -18.47 -10.85 8.98
CA GLN A 164 -18.69 -11.52 10.27
C GLN A 164 -18.17 -10.71 11.46
N ILE A 165 -17.03 -10.02 11.29
CA ILE A 165 -16.47 -9.12 12.28
C ILE A 165 -16.71 -7.67 11.84
N SER A 166 -17.72 -7.03 12.45
CA SER A 166 -18.10 -5.65 12.16
C SER A 166 -17.76 -4.68 13.30
N SER A 167 -17.55 -5.22 14.50
CA SER A 167 -17.29 -4.53 15.76
C SER A 167 -16.36 -5.35 16.66
N PHE A 168 -15.83 -4.75 17.74
CA PHE A 168 -14.95 -5.45 18.67
C PHE A 168 -15.63 -6.56 19.47
N SER A 169 -16.96 -6.52 19.66
CA SER A 169 -17.69 -7.61 20.32
C SER A 169 -17.75 -8.88 19.47
N ASP A 170 -17.70 -8.74 18.16
CA ASP A 170 -17.85 -9.84 17.20
C ASP A 170 -16.61 -10.75 17.17
N PHE A 171 -15.51 -10.34 17.80
CA PHE A 171 -14.32 -11.17 17.97
C PHE A 171 -14.53 -12.34 18.94
N THR A 172 -15.55 -12.27 19.80
CA THR A 172 -15.80 -13.31 20.82
C THR A 172 -16.09 -14.64 20.14
N GLY A 173 -15.34 -15.69 20.50
CA GLY A 173 -15.46 -17.02 19.90
C GLY A 173 -14.80 -17.19 18.53
N THR A 174 -14.04 -16.19 18.06
CA THR A 174 -13.24 -16.28 16.83
C THR A 174 -11.77 -16.59 17.15
N ASP A 175 -11.02 -17.05 16.15
CA ASP A 175 -9.56 -17.24 16.26
C ASP A 175 -8.79 -15.93 16.54
N PHE A 176 -9.47 -14.78 16.43
CA PHE A 176 -8.87 -13.47 16.67
C PHE A 176 -9.10 -12.93 18.08
N GLU A 177 -9.92 -13.60 18.92
CA GLU A 177 -10.30 -13.12 20.25
C GLU A 177 -9.07 -12.80 21.12
N GLU A 178 -8.06 -13.67 21.09
CA GLU A 178 -6.83 -13.50 21.87
C GLU A 178 -6.01 -12.26 21.46
N TYR A 179 -6.20 -11.74 20.25
CA TYR A 179 -5.46 -10.60 19.72
C TYR A 179 -6.18 -9.26 19.93
N VAL A 180 -7.44 -9.25 20.36
CA VAL A 180 -8.23 -8.02 20.56
C VAL A 180 -7.51 -6.96 21.40
N PRO A 181 -6.81 -7.27 22.51
CA PRO A 181 -6.06 -6.27 23.26
C PRO A 181 -4.98 -5.55 22.43
N ARG A 182 -4.41 -6.23 21.43
CA ARG A 182 -3.38 -5.70 20.51
C ARG A 182 -3.93 -4.97 19.29
N LEU A 183 -5.25 -4.96 19.13
CA LEU A 183 -5.92 -4.26 18.02
C LEU A 183 -6.44 -2.88 18.46
N ARG A 184 -6.23 -2.52 19.72
CA ARG A 184 -6.79 -1.32 20.34
C ARG A 184 -5.79 -0.17 20.50
N ASP A 185 -4.57 -0.35 20.04
CA ASP A 185 -3.53 0.66 20.18
C ASP A 185 -2.53 0.59 19.02
N MET A 186 -2.12 1.75 18.52
CA MET A 186 -1.23 1.88 17.36
C MET A 186 0.12 1.20 17.60
N GLU A 187 0.68 1.30 18.81
CA GLU A 187 1.96 0.71 19.14
C GLU A 187 1.88 -0.81 19.10
N SER A 188 0.77 -1.37 19.59
CA SER A 188 0.53 -2.82 19.63
C SER A 188 0.28 -3.46 18.26
N LEU A 189 -0.06 -2.66 17.24
CA LEU A 189 -0.17 -3.10 15.84
C LEU A 189 1.20 -3.33 15.19
N ILE A 190 2.30 -2.81 15.76
CA ILE A 190 3.66 -3.01 15.27
C ILE A 190 4.17 -4.38 15.72
N SER A 191 3.79 -5.43 14.97
CA SER A 191 4.08 -6.82 15.35
C SER A 191 5.52 -7.25 15.11
N ARG A 192 6.26 -6.54 14.24
CA ARG A 192 7.61 -6.88 13.76
C ARG A 192 8.69 -5.96 14.32
N GLU A 193 8.70 -5.74 15.62
CA GLU A 193 9.67 -4.85 16.29
C GLU A 193 11.14 -5.20 15.96
N GLN A 194 11.45 -6.49 15.83
CA GLN A 194 12.80 -6.98 15.49
C GLN A 194 13.27 -6.59 14.08
N TYR A 195 12.34 -6.17 13.20
CA TYR A 195 12.61 -5.75 11.82
C TYR A 195 12.57 -4.22 11.63
N LEU A 196 12.42 -3.44 12.71
CA LEU A 196 12.45 -1.97 12.68
C LEU A 196 13.87 -1.43 12.47
N THR A 197 14.45 -1.77 11.32
CA THR A 197 15.66 -1.13 10.81
C THR A 197 15.35 0.28 10.35
N ASN A 198 16.38 1.14 10.24
CA ASN A 198 16.20 2.53 9.78
C ASN A 198 15.47 2.63 8.42
N PRO A 199 15.80 1.82 7.39
CA PRO A 199 15.06 1.83 6.13
C PRO A 199 13.60 1.38 6.29
N ALA A 200 13.33 0.38 7.15
CA ALA A 200 11.98 -0.09 7.39
C ALA A 200 11.12 0.96 8.10
N VAL A 201 11.68 1.66 9.10
CA VAL A 201 11.03 2.80 9.76
C VAL A 201 10.74 3.89 8.74
N HIS A 202 11.73 4.28 7.94
CA HIS A 202 11.55 5.32 6.93
C HIS A 202 10.45 4.99 5.94
N GLU A 203 10.45 3.76 5.42
CA GLU A 203 9.45 3.31 4.45
C GLU A 203 8.03 3.28 5.05
N GLU A 204 7.88 2.89 6.32
CA GLU A 204 6.58 2.93 6.98
C GLU A 204 6.09 4.36 7.23
N LEU A 205 6.98 5.29 7.60
CA LEU A 205 6.61 6.70 7.71
C LEU A 205 6.23 7.30 6.35
N ARG A 206 7.00 7.00 5.29
CA ARG A 206 6.74 7.45 3.92
C ARG A 206 5.36 7.00 3.43
N LYS A 207 5.05 5.69 3.52
CA LYS A 207 3.72 5.15 3.18
C LYS A 207 2.61 5.82 3.98
N THR A 208 2.82 6.02 5.27
CA THR A 208 1.82 6.62 6.15
C THR A 208 1.53 8.08 5.76
N SER A 209 2.55 8.82 5.35
CA SER A 209 2.42 10.17 4.83
C SER A 209 1.62 10.20 3.52
N GLU A 210 1.89 9.29 2.59
CA GLU A 210 1.08 9.11 1.37
C GLU A 210 -0.38 8.79 1.70
N TYR A 211 -0.60 7.83 2.60
CA TYR A 211 -1.93 7.42 3.03
C TYR A 211 -2.69 8.56 3.72
N ALA A 212 -2.00 9.42 4.47
CA ALA A 212 -2.59 10.62 5.04
C ALA A 212 -3.03 11.61 3.94
N GLY A 213 -2.19 11.82 2.91
CA GLY A 213 -2.53 12.63 1.74
C GLY A 213 -3.76 12.10 0.98
N ILE A 214 -3.80 10.79 0.73
CA ILE A 214 -4.95 10.13 0.08
C ILE A 214 -6.21 10.27 0.93
N ARG A 215 -6.09 10.10 2.25
CA ARG A 215 -7.22 10.27 3.17
C ARG A 215 -7.79 11.68 3.09
N LYS A 216 -6.92 12.72 3.08
CA LYS A 216 -7.35 14.11 2.93
C LYS A 216 -8.18 14.29 1.66
N ILE A 217 -7.71 13.76 0.53
CA ILE A 217 -8.43 13.80 -0.75
C ILE A 217 -9.77 13.04 -0.70
N LEU A 218 -9.83 11.88 -0.05
CA LEU A 218 -11.07 11.12 0.10
C LEU A 218 -12.09 11.82 1.02
N THR A 219 -11.63 12.66 1.93
CA THR A 219 -12.47 13.44 2.85
C THR A 219 -12.77 14.85 2.36
N SER A 220 -12.11 15.32 1.31
CA SER A 220 -12.27 16.66 0.74
C SER A 220 -13.46 16.75 -0.21
N ASP A 221 -13.82 17.97 -0.61
CA ASP A 221 -14.84 18.22 -1.64
C ASP A 221 -14.30 18.15 -3.08
N LEU A 222 -13.03 17.78 -3.26
CA LEU A 222 -12.39 17.62 -4.58
C LEU A 222 -13.02 16.50 -5.42
N ARG A 223 -13.51 15.44 -4.75
CA ARG A 223 -14.27 14.31 -5.35
C ARG A 223 -13.65 13.72 -6.63
N PRO A 224 -12.37 13.30 -6.62
CA PRO A 224 -11.79 12.61 -7.76
C PRO A 224 -12.48 11.26 -8.00
N LYS A 225 -12.59 10.86 -9.27
CA LYS A 225 -13.07 9.52 -9.63
C LYS A 225 -12.00 8.46 -9.39
N TYR A 226 -10.73 8.79 -9.65
CA TYR A 226 -9.59 7.91 -9.42
C TYR A 226 -8.52 8.60 -8.59
N ILE A 227 -7.88 7.87 -7.68
CA ILE A 227 -6.71 8.33 -6.93
C ILE A 227 -5.56 7.34 -7.15
N PHE A 228 -4.45 7.83 -7.68
CA PHE A 228 -3.23 7.08 -7.90
C PHE A 228 -2.32 7.15 -6.68
N ILE A 229 -1.77 5.99 -6.29
CA ILE A 229 -0.85 5.85 -5.16
C ILE A 229 0.53 5.38 -5.67
N ASP A 230 1.62 5.99 -5.19
CA ASP A 230 3.00 5.52 -5.44
C ASP A 230 3.41 4.41 -4.46
N GLY A 231 2.64 3.32 -4.47
CA GLY A 231 2.80 2.20 -3.55
C GLY A 231 2.12 0.92 -4.03
N ALA A 232 2.13 -0.11 -3.20
CA ALA A 232 1.43 -1.36 -3.46
C ALA A 232 0.02 -1.37 -2.86
N MET A 233 -0.92 -2.03 -3.54
CA MET A 233 -2.20 -2.43 -2.93
C MET A 233 -2.08 -3.68 -2.05
N SER A 234 -0.90 -4.30 -2.02
CA SER A 234 -0.64 -5.54 -1.29
C SER A 234 -0.45 -5.27 0.20
N VAL A 235 -1.12 -6.07 1.04
CA VAL A 235 -1.01 -5.99 2.51
C VAL A 235 -0.24 -7.19 3.04
N PHE A 236 0.87 -6.95 3.73
CA PHE A 236 1.66 -8.01 4.34
C PHE A 236 1.01 -8.56 5.62
N ILE A 237 0.37 -9.71 5.50
CA ILE A 237 -0.29 -10.42 6.59
C ILE A 237 0.72 -11.18 7.45
N HIS A 238 0.51 -11.19 8.76
CA HIS A 238 1.30 -11.99 9.69
C HIS A 238 0.92 -13.47 9.60
N HIS A 239 1.87 -14.34 9.23
CA HIS A 239 1.63 -15.77 9.00
C HIS A 239 0.91 -16.53 10.12
N VAL A 240 1.13 -16.17 11.40
CA VAL A 240 0.41 -16.77 12.55
C VAL A 240 -0.91 -16.06 12.87
N ARG A 241 -0.96 -14.73 12.74
CA ARG A 241 -2.08 -13.95 13.29
C ARG A 241 -3.15 -13.63 12.25
N HIS A 242 -2.86 -13.87 10.98
CA HIS A 242 -3.76 -13.65 9.84
C HIS A 242 -4.31 -12.22 9.71
N TYR A 243 -3.63 -11.21 10.28
CA TYR A 243 -3.91 -9.80 10.08
C TYR A 243 -2.63 -9.01 9.75
N PRO A 244 -2.70 -7.74 9.29
CA PRO A 244 -1.54 -6.96 8.87
C PRO A 244 -0.42 -6.90 9.92
N SER A 245 0.82 -7.04 9.46
CA SER A 245 1.99 -7.06 10.36
C SER A 245 2.45 -5.67 10.82
N MET A 246 2.03 -4.62 10.14
CA MET A 246 2.33 -3.21 10.40
C MET A 246 1.07 -2.35 10.28
N PRO A 247 1.00 -1.19 10.97
CA PRO A 247 -0.15 -0.28 10.90
C PRO A 247 -0.53 0.18 9.49
N SER A 248 0.46 0.41 8.62
CA SER A 248 0.25 0.83 7.23
C SER A 248 -0.67 -0.11 6.45
N GLY A 249 -0.63 -1.42 6.75
CA GLY A 249 -1.53 -2.40 6.13
C GLY A 249 -2.99 -2.23 6.54
N PHE A 250 -3.25 -1.78 7.78
CA PHE A 250 -4.60 -1.41 8.21
C PHE A 250 -5.03 -0.08 7.60
N MET A 251 -4.13 0.91 7.51
CA MET A 251 -4.40 2.22 6.89
C MET A 251 -4.81 2.05 5.43
N LEU A 252 -4.08 1.24 4.65
CA LEU A 252 -4.43 0.96 3.27
C LEU A 252 -5.84 0.35 3.14
N ARG A 253 -6.24 -0.52 4.07
CA ARG A 253 -7.58 -1.12 4.08
C ARG A 253 -8.67 -0.15 4.51
N GLU A 254 -8.39 0.72 5.47
CA GLU A 254 -9.27 1.86 5.80
C GLU A 254 -9.50 2.73 4.55
N LEU A 255 -8.44 3.07 3.83
CA LEU A 255 -8.54 3.89 2.61
C LEU A 255 -9.37 3.21 1.54
N CYS A 256 -9.20 1.90 1.34
CA CYS A 256 -10.03 1.13 0.41
C CYS A 256 -11.51 1.18 0.80
N ALA A 257 -11.82 0.99 2.09
CA ALA A 257 -13.18 1.06 2.58
C ALA A 257 -13.79 2.46 2.41
N LEU A 258 -13.01 3.51 2.71
CA LEU A 258 -13.43 4.90 2.52
C LEU A 258 -13.65 5.23 1.04
N ALA A 259 -12.75 4.80 0.15
CA ALA A 259 -12.87 4.99 -1.29
C ALA A 259 -14.15 4.34 -1.84
N ARG A 260 -14.47 3.11 -1.40
CA ARG A 260 -15.75 2.45 -1.74
C ARG A 260 -16.96 3.26 -1.29
N GLN A 261 -16.95 3.80 -0.07
CA GLN A 261 -18.03 4.64 0.45
C GLN A 261 -18.20 5.94 -0.36
N LYS A 262 -17.09 6.47 -0.89
CA LYS A 262 -17.06 7.71 -1.69
C LYS A 262 -17.21 7.47 -3.20
N ASN A 263 -17.38 6.22 -3.65
CA ASN A 263 -17.41 5.83 -5.06
C ASN A 263 -16.17 6.28 -5.86
N VAL A 264 -15.02 6.26 -5.18
CA VAL A 264 -13.69 6.59 -5.70
C VAL A 264 -12.91 5.30 -5.92
N ILE A 265 -12.14 5.23 -7.00
CA ILE A 265 -11.29 4.08 -7.32
C ILE A 265 -9.85 4.44 -6.92
N LEU A 266 -9.26 3.74 -5.95
CA LEU A 266 -7.81 3.85 -5.72
C LEU A 266 -7.07 3.00 -6.75
N CYS A 267 -5.91 3.44 -7.20
CA CYS A 267 -5.11 2.74 -8.19
C CYS A 267 -3.64 2.76 -7.77
N ALA A 268 -3.04 1.58 -7.58
CA ALA A 268 -1.59 1.51 -7.47
C ALA A 268 -0.95 1.76 -8.84
N VAL A 269 -0.02 2.72 -8.89
CA VAL A 269 0.84 2.91 -10.05
C VAL A 269 1.98 1.91 -9.93
N SER A 270 1.81 0.75 -10.55
CA SER A 270 2.77 -0.34 -10.46
C SER A 270 4.10 0.03 -11.14
N LYS A 271 5.11 0.36 -10.34
CA LYS A 271 6.49 -0.11 -10.59
C LYS A 271 6.45 -1.62 -10.34
N ASN A 272 7.13 -2.43 -11.15
CA ASN A 272 7.10 -3.92 -11.29
C ASN A 272 7.07 -4.83 -10.03
N HIS A 273 6.88 -4.29 -8.83
CA HIS A 273 7.02 -4.89 -7.51
C HIS A 273 5.72 -4.89 -6.67
N THR A 274 4.60 -4.36 -7.17
CA THR A 274 3.42 -4.03 -6.34
C THR A 274 2.27 -5.05 -6.39
N ILE A 275 2.12 -5.77 -7.50
CA ILE A 275 1.25 -6.94 -7.61
C ILE A 275 2.17 -8.15 -7.81
N PRO A 276 2.12 -9.18 -6.94
CA PRO A 276 2.91 -10.38 -7.17
C PRO A 276 2.62 -10.93 -8.56
N PHE A 277 3.69 -11.26 -9.31
CA PHE A 277 3.58 -11.69 -10.70
C PHE A 277 2.87 -10.72 -11.66
N ALA A 278 2.89 -9.40 -11.39
CA ALA A 278 2.33 -8.36 -12.26
C ALA A 278 2.71 -8.54 -13.74
N HIS A 279 3.96 -8.92 -14.00
CA HIS A 279 4.47 -9.16 -15.35
C HIS A 279 3.77 -10.35 -16.05
N ARG A 280 3.38 -11.39 -15.32
CA ARG A 280 2.62 -12.54 -15.86
C ARG A 280 1.17 -12.15 -16.10
N ILE A 281 0.53 -11.48 -15.15
CA ILE A 281 -0.85 -10.98 -15.32
C ILE A 281 -0.89 -10.04 -16.54
N ALA A 282 0.07 -9.13 -16.65
CA ALA A 282 0.22 -8.24 -17.80
C ALA A 282 0.44 -9.00 -19.11
N LYS A 283 1.21 -10.09 -19.09
CA LYS A 283 1.38 -10.96 -20.26
C LYS A 283 0.07 -11.67 -20.62
N MET A 284 -0.65 -12.25 -19.66
CA MET A 284 -1.93 -12.91 -19.89
C MET A 284 -2.98 -11.93 -20.43
N ALA A 285 -3.05 -10.72 -19.88
CA ALA A 285 -3.90 -9.65 -20.39
C ALA A 285 -3.51 -9.26 -21.82
N ARG A 286 -2.22 -9.13 -22.12
CA ARG A 286 -1.71 -8.86 -23.48
C ARG A 286 -2.04 -9.98 -24.46
N ASP A 287 -1.89 -11.24 -24.05
CA ASP A 287 -2.20 -12.41 -24.87
C ASP A 287 -3.71 -12.46 -25.19
N LYS A 288 -4.56 -12.02 -24.26
CA LYS A 288 -6.02 -11.97 -24.45
C LYS A 288 -6.51 -10.74 -25.22
N PHE A 289 -5.93 -9.57 -24.99
CA PHE A 289 -6.45 -8.28 -25.47
C PHE A 289 -5.58 -7.57 -26.51
N GLY A 290 -4.36 -8.05 -26.77
CA GLY A 290 -3.41 -7.46 -27.70
C GLY A 290 -2.46 -6.42 -27.09
N GLU A 291 -1.45 -6.00 -27.85
CA GLU A 291 -0.35 -5.13 -27.38
C GLU A 291 -0.74 -3.67 -27.14
N GLY A 292 -1.87 -3.21 -27.69
CA GLY A 292 -2.35 -1.82 -27.57
C GLY A 292 -3.42 -1.58 -26.52
N ALA A 293 -3.99 -2.66 -25.94
CA ALA A 293 -5.05 -2.53 -24.96
C ALA A 293 -4.50 -2.05 -23.61
N LYS A 294 -5.00 -0.90 -23.15
CA LYS A 294 -4.84 -0.50 -21.75
C LYS A 294 -5.89 -1.22 -20.93
N TRP A 295 -5.47 -1.83 -19.84
CA TRP A 295 -6.33 -2.56 -18.92
C TRP A 295 -6.08 -2.07 -17.51
N PHE A 296 -7.12 -2.11 -16.69
CA PHE A 296 -7.07 -1.73 -15.29
C PHE A 296 -7.62 -2.90 -14.48
N CYS A 297 -6.99 -3.18 -13.34
CA CYS A 297 -7.55 -4.12 -12.38
C CYS A 297 -8.40 -3.32 -11.39
N GLN A 298 -9.68 -3.67 -11.24
CA GLN A 298 -10.53 -3.04 -10.24
C GLN A 298 -10.07 -3.47 -8.85
N LEU A 299 -10.09 -2.53 -7.91
CA LEU A 299 -9.82 -2.85 -6.51
C LEU A 299 -10.89 -3.76 -5.92
N PRO A 300 -10.57 -4.45 -4.80
CA PRO A 300 -11.59 -5.12 -4.02
C PRO A 300 -12.78 -4.19 -3.75
N CYS A 301 -13.89 -4.50 -4.39
CA CYS A 301 -15.10 -3.69 -4.42
C CYS A 301 -16.18 -4.38 -3.58
N LYS A 302 -17.42 -3.89 -3.65
CA LYS A 302 -18.53 -4.58 -3.00
C LYS A 302 -18.72 -6.01 -3.56
N ASP A 303 -18.40 -6.20 -4.84
CA ASP A 303 -18.67 -7.45 -5.58
C ASP A 303 -17.48 -8.43 -5.53
N ASP A 304 -16.29 -7.97 -5.14
CA ASP A 304 -15.12 -8.79 -4.79
C ASP A 304 -14.35 -8.14 -3.61
N PRO A 305 -14.88 -8.19 -2.38
CA PRO A 305 -14.24 -7.55 -1.22
C PRO A 305 -12.91 -8.21 -0.84
N GLY A 306 -12.73 -9.48 -1.23
CA GLY A 306 -11.53 -10.26 -0.97
C GLY A 306 -10.36 -9.73 -1.77
N GLY A 307 -10.50 -9.59 -3.10
CA GLY A 307 -9.49 -9.10 -4.05
C GLY A 307 -8.07 -9.68 -3.87
N GLY A 308 -7.96 -10.78 -3.12
CA GLY A 308 -6.72 -11.34 -2.64
C GLY A 308 -6.27 -12.41 -3.61
N LEU A 309 -5.02 -12.35 -4.01
CA LEU A 309 -4.33 -13.48 -4.63
C LEU A 309 -3.84 -14.40 -3.50
N HIS A 310 -3.76 -15.71 -3.72
CA HIS A 310 -3.24 -16.71 -2.76
C HIS A 310 -1.72 -16.60 -2.54
N ILE A 311 -1.10 -15.55 -3.07
CA ILE A 311 0.33 -15.31 -3.17
C ILE A 311 0.89 -14.69 -1.89
#